data_AF-A0A850MGC8-F1
#
_entry.id   AF-A0A850MGC8-F1
#
_cell.length_a   1.000
_cell.length_b   1.000
_cell.length_c   1.000
_cell.angle_alpha   90.00
_cell.angle_beta   90.00
_cell.angle_gamma   90.00
#
_symmetry.space_group_name_H-M   'P 1'
#
loop_
_entity.id
_entity.type
_entity.pdbx_description
1 polymer ?
#
loop_
_entity_poly.entity_id
_entity_poly.type
_entity_poly.pdbx_seq_one_letter_code
_entity_poly.pdbx_strand_id
1 'polypeptide(L)'
;MGEEVKKPLVYYSRIRELLRGTYEGKETKLNVSKEAKEPIINWLEDLIALALEALVEAMPAKSKGEQEGQLSRKTVKKGDITKGKRKFRENMSEPKKKGKK
;
A
#
# COMPACT_ATOMS: atom_id res chain seq x y z
N MET A 1 3.84 21.07 23.61
CA MET A 1 3.19 19.99 22.82
C MET A 1 4.32 19.30 22.10
N GLY A 2 4.67 18.06 22.49
CA GLY A 2 5.72 17.32 21.80
C GLY A 2 5.16 16.84 20.46
N GLU A 3 5.81 17.19 19.35
CA GLU A 3 5.54 16.53 18.07
C GLU A 3 5.78 15.03 18.27
N GLU A 4 4.72 14.23 18.13
CA GLU A 4 4.88 12.79 18.01
C GLU A 4 5.76 12.54 16.78
N VAL A 5 7.01 12.13 17.01
CA VAL A 5 7.91 11.73 15.94
C VAL A 5 7.29 10.50 15.28
N LYS A 6 6.62 10.74 14.15
CA LYS A 6 5.94 9.70 13.37
C LYS A 6 7.01 8.71 12.91
N LYS A 7 6.98 7.51 13.46
CA LYS A 7 7.94 6.46 13.09
C LYS A 7 7.72 6.13 11.60
N PRO A 8 8.78 6.12 10.78
CA PRO A 8 8.66 5.76 9.38
C PRO A 8 8.18 4.32 9.25
N LEU A 9 7.26 4.07 8.32
CA LEU A 9 6.77 2.72 8.01
C LEU A 9 7.86 1.90 7.31
N VAL A 10 8.78 2.57 6.63
CA VAL A 10 9.93 1.96 5.96
C VAL A 10 11.23 2.49 6.56
N TYR A 11 11.99 1.60 7.20
CA TYR A 11 13.29 1.95 7.77
C TYR A 11 14.38 2.03 6.70
N TYR A 12 15.24 3.05 6.79
CA TYR A 12 16.41 3.25 5.93
C TYR A 12 17.31 2.01 5.79
N SER A 13 17.47 1.22 6.86
CA SER A 13 18.26 0.00 6.86
C SER A 13 17.72 -1.08 5.92
N ARG A 14 16.40 -1.08 5.66
CA ARG A 14 15.73 -2.11 4.86
C ARG A 14 15.60 -1.74 3.38
N ILE A 15 15.84 -0.48 2.98
CA ILE A 15 15.74 -0.06 1.56
C ILE A 15 16.64 -0.93 0.67
N ARG A 16 17.89 -1.17 1.09
CA ARG A 16 18.83 -2.00 0.34
C ARG A 16 18.32 -3.42 0.15
N GLU A 17 17.67 -3.99 1.17
CA GLU A 17 17.07 -5.33 1.12
C GLU A 17 15.84 -5.36 0.21
N LEU A 18 14.98 -4.34 0.28
CA LEU A 18 13.77 -4.23 -0.56
C LEU A 18 14.10 -4.07 -2.05
N LEU A 19 15.22 -3.39 -2.36
CA LEU A 19 15.71 -3.23 -3.73
C LEU A 19 16.53 -4.44 -4.22
N ARG A 20 16.91 -5.36 -3.33
CA ARG A 20 17.51 -6.65 -3.69
C ARG A 20 16.39 -7.62 -4.05
N GLY A 21 16.39 -8.13 -5.27
CA GLY A 21 15.44 -9.16 -5.72
C GLY A 21 14.18 -8.65 -6.40
N THR A 22 14.03 -7.33 -6.57
CA THR A 22 12.89 -6.73 -7.31
C THR A 22 13.03 -6.86 -8.84
N TYR A 23 14.22 -7.13 -9.36
CA TYR A 23 14.46 -7.34 -10.79
C TYR A 23 14.67 -8.83 -11.11
N GLU A 24 13.64 -9.47 -11.67
CA GLU A 24 13.69 -10.82 -12.25
C GLU A 24 14.20 -11.94 -11.31
N GLY A 25 14.09 -11.78 -9.99
CA GLY A 25 14.61 -12.76 -9.03
C GLY A 25 16.15 -12.86 -9.02
N LYS A 26 16.85 -11.92 -9.65
CA LYS A 26 18.31 -11.79 -9.60
C LYS A 26 18.71 -10.87 -8.46
N GLU A 27 19.85 -11.16 -7.84
CA GLU A 27 20.40 -10.29 -6.81
C GLU A 27 20.87 -8.96 -7.44
N THR A 28 20.03 -7.94 -7.33
CA THR A 28 20.37 -6.58 -7.73
C THR A 28 21.29 -5.94 -6.68
N LYS A 29 22.56 -5.72 -7.03
CA LYS A 29 23.52 -4.96 -6.21
C LYS A 29 23.38 -3.44 -6.43
N LEU A 30 22.15 -2.93 -6.28
CA LEU A 30 21.89 -1.49 -6.42
C LEU A 30 22.37 -0.76 -5.15
N ASN A 31 23.17 0.28 -5.36
CA ASN A 31 23.51 1.22 -4.31
C ASN A 31 22.56 2.42 -4.41
N VAL A 32 21.98 2.80 -3.27
CA VAL A 32 21.15 4.00 -3.15
C VAL A 32 22.04 5.13 -2.63
N SER A 33 22.14 6.22 -3.40
CA SER A 33 22.86 7.42 -2.96
C SER A 33 22.23 7.99 -1.69
N LYS A 34 22.99 8.74 -0.89
CA LYS A 34 22.48 9.32 0.36
C LYS A 34 21.24 10.18 0.13
N GLU A 35 21.26 10.96 -0.95
CA GLU A 35 20.18 11.88 -1.36
C GLU A 35 18.93 11.15 -1.88
N ALA A 36 19.07 9.97 -2.48
CA ALA A 36 17.93 9.22 -3.00
C ALA A 36 17.18 8.41 -1.94
N LYS A 37 17.74 8.23 -0.73
CA LYS A 37 17.14 7.38 0.31
C LYS A 37 15.78 7.88 0.77
N GLU A 38 15.70 9.16 1.10
CA GLU A 38 14.48 9.78 1.61
C GLU A 38 13.38 9.85 0.54
N PRO A 39 13.64 10.32 -0.70
CA PRO A 39 12.66 10.24 -1.79
C PRO A 39 12.12 8.83 -2.03
N ILE A 40 12.97 7.81 -1.99
CA ILE A 40 12.54 6.40 -2.16
C ILE A 40 11.65 5.96 -0.99
N ILE A 41 12.00 6.30 0.26
CA ILE A 41 11.14 5.99 1.40
C ILE A 41 9.78 6.64 1.25
N ASN A 42 9.74 7.94 0.97
CA ASN A 42 8.48 8.68 0.85
C ASN A 42 7.60 8.04 -0.23
N TRP A 43 8.17 7.71 -1.39
CA TRP A 43 7.45 7.01 -2.44
C TRP A 43 6.92 5.63 -2.02
N LEU A 44 7.72 4.85 -1.28
CA LEU A 44 7.28 3.56 -0.75
C LEU A 44 6.17 3.71 0.30
N GLU A 45 6.24 4.74 1.15
CA GLU A 45 5.22 5.05 2.15
C GLU A 45 3.89 5.45 1.48
N ASP A 46 3.95 6.24 0.42
CA ASP A 46 2.77 6.58 -0.39
C ASP A 46 2.12 5.33 -0.99
N LEU A 47 2.92 4.43 -1.56
CA LEU A 47 2.43 3.16 -2.09
C LEU A 47 1.81 2.26 -1.02
N ILE A 48 2.41 2.23 0.18
CA ILE A 48 1.85 1.51 1.33
C ILE A 48 0.52 2.13 1.74
N ALA A 49 0.42 3.46 1.81
CA ALA A 49 -0.81 4.15 2.15
C ALA A 49 -1.94 3.79 1.17
N LEU A 50 -1.69 3.88 -0.14
CA LEU A 50 -2.66 3.51 -1.18
C LEU A 50 -3.09 2.04 -1.08
N ALA A 51 -2.17 1.14 -0.74
CA ALA A 51 -2.48 -0.27 -0.53
C ALA A 51 -3.35 -0.50 0.72
N LEU A 52 -3.10 0.25 1.80
CA LEU A 52 -3.89 0.20 3.03
C LEU A 52 -5.29 0.79 2.84
N GLU A 53 -5.43 1.89 2.09
CA GLU A 53 -6.72 2.45 1.73
C GLU A 53 -7.57 1.44 0.96
N ALA A 54 -7.03 0.85 -0.11
CA ALA A 54 -7.71 -0.17 -0.88
C ALA A 54 -8.10 -1.40 -0.04
N LEU A 55 -7.30 -1.76 0.97
CA LEU A 55 -7.61 -2.82 1.92
C LEU A 55 -8.82 -2.44 2.79
N VAL A 56 -8.82 -1.25 3.38
CA VAL A 56 -9.92 -0.75 4.21
C VAL A 56 -11.21 -0.64 3.42
N GLU A 57 -11.16 -0.12 2.20
CA GLU A 57 -12.32 -0.02 1.32
C GLU A 57 -12.88 -1.37 0.86
N ALA A 58 -12.09 -2.45 0.96
CA ALA A 58 -12.51 -3.82 0.66
C ALA A 58 -13.08 -4.54 1.89
N MET A 59 -12.93 -3.97 3.09
CA MET A 59 -13.47 -4.54 4.32
C MET A 59 -15.00 -4.39 4.38
N PRO A 60 -15.70 -5.33 5.03
CA PRO A 60 -17.16 -5.27 5.14
C PRO A 60 -17.61 -4.07 5.98
N ALA A 61 -18.48 -3.24 5.41
CA ALA A 61 -19.16 -2.15 6.11
C ALA A 61 -20.48 -2.63 6.75
N LYS A 62 -20.94 -1.93 7.79
CA LYS A 62 -22.26 -2.13 8.38
C LYS A 62 -23.34 -1.69 7.39
N SER A 63 -24.43 -2.46 7.31
CA SER A 63 -25.61 -2.12 6.51
C SER A 63 -26.51 -1.09 7.22
N LYS A 64 -27.48 -0.52 6.48
CA LYS A 64 -28.43 0.49 6.96
C LYS A 64 -29.06 0.12 8.31
N GLY A 65 -29.04 1.08 9.24
CA GLY A 65 -29.65 0.96 10.59
C GLY A 65 -28.67 1.12 11.74
N GLU A 66 -27.38 0.82 11.55
CA GLU A 66 -26.40 0.73 12.66
C GLU A 66 -25.23 1.74 12.62
N GLN A 67 -25.32 2.77 11.76
CA GLN A 67 -24.27 3.72 11.30
C GLN A 67 -23.70 3.34 9.93
N GLU A 68 -24.38 3.82 8.88
CA GLU A 68 -24.00 3.67 7.47
C GLU A 68 -22.57 4.20 7.23
N GLY A 69 -21.73 3.42 6.56
CA GLY A 69 -20.34 3.78 6.25
C GLY A 69 -19.28 3.35 7.28
N GLN A 70 -19.67 2.84 8.45
CA GLN A 70 -18.69 2.25 9.38
C GLN A 70 -18.31 0.82 9.00
N LEU A 71 -17.06 0.43 9.32
CA LEU A 71 -16.64 -0.96 9.22
C LEU A 71 -17.41 -1.84 10.20
N SER A 72 -17.85 -3.01 9.74
CA SER A 72 -18.49 -4.03 10.58
C SER A 72 -17.53 -4.64 11.61
N ARG A 73 -16.22 -4.51 11.41
CA ARG A 73 -15.17 -4.98 12.32
C ARG A 73 -13.87 -4.21 12.15
N LYS A 74 -13.04 -4.21 13.19
CA LYS A 74 -11.72 -3.52 13.23
C LYS A 74 -10.54 -4.42 12.87
N THR A 75 -10.72 -5.74 12.90
CA THR A 75 -9.65 -6.71 12.61
C THR A 75 -9.62 -7.04 11.13
N VAL A 76 -8.44 -7.03 10.49
CA VAL A 76 -8.21 -7.51 9.12
C VAL A 76 -8.08 -9.04 9.12
N LYS A 77 -8.78 -9.72 8.21
CA LYS A 77 -8.71 -11.17 7.99
C LYS A 77 -8.02 -11.47 6.65
N LYS A 78 -7.53 -12.70 6.48
CA LYS A 78 -6.86 -13.16 5.25
C LYS A 78 -7.67 -12.87 3.97
N GLY A 79 -8.99 -13.05 4.01
CA GLY A 79 -9.87 -12.78 2.87
C GLY A 79 -9.92 -11.30 2.46
N ASP A 80 -9.73 -10.38 3.41
CA ASP A 80 -9.70 -8.94 3.15
C ASP A 80 -8.44 -8.56 2.36
N ILE A 81 -7.31 -9.22 2.65
CA ILE A 81 -6.05 -9.01 1.92
C ILE A 81 -6.23 -9.34 0.43
N THR A 82 -6.88 -10.46 0.12
CA THR A 82 -7.14 -10.85 -1.28
C THR A 82 -8.05 -9.84 -1.98
N LYS A 83 -9.11 -9.38 -1.32
CA LYS A 83 -10.03 -8.38 -1.87
C LYS A 83 -9.36 -7.01 -2.03
N GLY A 84 -8.60 -6.57 -1.04
CA GLY A 84 -7.83 -5.33 -1.05
C GLY A 84 -6.80 -5.32 -2.17
N LYS A 85 -6.06 -6.42 -2.39
CA LYS A 85 -5.14 -6.55 -3.52
C LYS A 85 -5.84 -6.41 -4.87
N ARG A 86 -7.02 -7.01 -5.02
CA ARG A 86 -7.82 -6.87 -6.24
C ARG A 86 -8.25 -5.41 -6.43
N LYS A 87 -8.76 -4.78 -5.38
CA LYS A 87 -9.21 -3.38 -5.41
C LYS A 87 -8.06 -2.40 -5.71
N PHE A 88 -6.90 -2.62 -5.09
CA PHE A 88 -5.69 -1.86 -5.38
C PHE A 88 -5.29 -1.94 -6.86
N ARG A 89 -5.34 -3.14 -7.46
CA ARG A 89 -5.08 -3.30 -8.90
C ARG A 89 -6.12 -2.59 -9.75
N GLU A 90 -7.39 -2.65 -9.38
CA GLU A 90 -8.48 -1.95 -10.09
C GLU A 90 -8.28 -0.43 -10.04
N ASN A 91 -7.88 0.13 -8.89
CA ASN A 91 -7.60 1.56 -8.72
C ASN A 91 -6.34 2.02 -9.49
N MET A 92 -5.33 1.16 -9.60
CA MET A 92 -4.07 1.46 -10.31
C MET A 92 -4.10 1.13 -11.81
N SER A 93 -5.07 0.32 -12.26
CA SER A 93 -5.26 0.05 -13.68
C SER A 93 -5.93 1.27 -14.29
N GLU A 94 -5.27 1.98 -15.21
CA GLU A 94 -5.97 2.93 -16.07
C GLU A 94 -7.25 2.28 -16.63
N PRO A 95 -8.38 2.99 -16.66
CA PRO A 95 -9.62 2.40 -17.15
C PRO A 95 -9.36 1.89 -18.57
N LYS A 96 -9.40 0.57 -18.75
CA LYS A 96 -9.33 -0.04 -20.07
C LYS A 96 -10.41 0.63 -20.90
N LYS A 97 -10.02 1.53 -21.81
CA LYS A 97 -10.93 2.12 -22.81
C LYS A 97 -11.66 0.94 -23.42
N LYS A 98 -12.96 0.81 -23.13
CA LYS A 98 -13.82 -0.16 -23.81
C LYS A 98 -13.75 0.21 -25.28
N GLY A 99 -12.91 -0.49 -26.03
CA GLY A 99 -12.94 -0.45 -27.48
C GLY A 99 -14.34 -0.89 -27.89
N LYS A 100 -15.14 0.04 -28.40
CA LYS A 100 -16.35 -0.25 -29.15
C LYS A 100 -15.93 -1.18 -30.29
N LYS A 101 -16.36 -2.43 -30.23
CA LYS A 101 -16.51 -3.27 -31.41
C LYS A 101 -17.81 -2.90 -32.10
#